data_AF-F3QMK1-F1
#
_entry.id   AF-F3QMK1-F1
#
_cell.length_a   1.000
_cell.length_b   1.000
_cell.length_c   1.000
_cell.angle_alpha   90.00
_cell.angle_beta   90.00
_cell.angle_gamma   90.00
#
_symmetry.space_group_name_H-M   'P 1'
#
loop_
_entity.id
_entity.type
_entity.pdbx_description
1 polymer ?
#
loop_
_entity_poly.entity_id
_entity_poly.type
_entity_poly.pdbx_seq_one_letter_code
_entity_poly.pdbx_strand_id
1 'polypeptide(L)' 'MRINNKEIKDAEISVVSQRKVQGLKGLKAIFTYEARIKKKGRTYKKQSEDLGFLQNWLLSQLEAA' A
#
# COMPACT_ATOMS: atom_id res chain seq x y z
N MET A 1 -2.34 2.62 -11.30
CA MET A 1 -1.59 3.47 -10.34
C MET A 1 -0.27 3.91 -10.96
N ARG A 2 0.34 5.03 -10.54
CA ARG A 2 1.68 5.43 -10.99
C ARG A 2 2.60 5.67 -9.78
N ILE A 3 3.80 5.10 -9.80
CA ILE A 3 4.83 5.28 -8.76
C ILE A 3 6.14 5.61 -9.47
N ASN A 4 6.81 6.73 -9.13
CA ASN A 4 8.10 7.13 -9.71
C ASN A 4 8.14 7.02 -11.25
N ASN A 5 7.14 7.61 -11.91
CA ASN A 5 6.95 7.56 -13.37
C ASN A 5 6.65 6.18 -13.98
N LYS A 6 6.61 5.10 -13.20
CA LYS A 6 6.22 3.76 -13.65
C LYS A 6 4.72 3.56 -13.46
N GLU A 7 4.04 3.19 -14.55
CA GLU A 7 2.65 2.75 -14.48
C GLU A 7 2.59 1.32 -13.94
N ILE A 8 1.72 1.10 -12.96
CA ILE A 8 1.38 -0.21 -12.42
C ILE A 8 -0.09 -0.46 -12.74
N LYS A 9 -0.32 -1.37 -13.68
CA LYS A 9 -1.66 -1.80 -14.09
C LYS A 9 -2.30 -2.69 -13.03
N ASP A 10 -3.62 -2.59 -12.92
CA ASP A 10 -4.44 -3.40 -12.01
C ASP A 10 -3.96 -3.40 -10.55
N ALA A 11 -3.38 -2.27 -10.12
CA ALA A 11 -2.87 -2.06 -8.78
C ALA A 11 -3.46 -0.81 -8.14
N GLU A 12 -3.72 -0.92 -6.83
CA GLU A 12 -4.25 0.14 -5.97
C GLU A 12 -3.66 0.06 -4.56
N ILE A 13 -3.70 1.18 -3.84
CA ILE A 13 -3.50 1.24 -2.39
C ILE A 13 -4.70 1.95 -1.79
N SER A 14 -5.35 1.34 -0.79
CA SER A 14 -6.50 1.90 -0.09
C SER A 14 -6.28 1.92 1.41
N VAL A 15 -6.98 2.80 2.12
CA VAL A 15 -7.03 2.79 3.59
C VAL A 15 -8.00 1.70 4.04
N VAL A 16 -7.54 0.80 4.91
CA VAL A 16 -8.38 -0.30 5.43
C VAL A 16 -8.63 -0.19 6.93
N SER A 17 -7.84 0.60 7.64
CA SER A 17 -8.07 0.89 9.05
C SER A 17 -7.54 2.27 9.42
N GLN A 18 -8.19 2.88 10.39
CA GLN A 18 -7.76 4.12 11.01
C GLN A 18 -7.93 3.98 12.53
N ARG A 19 -6.87 4.28 13.29
CA ARG A 19 -6.93 4.38 14.75
C ARG A 19 -6.34 5.70 15.21
N LYS A 20 -6.80 6.20 16.35
CA LYS A 20 -6.20 7.37 17.01
C LYS A 20 -5.32 6.86 18.14
N VAL A 21 -4.10 7.38 18.23
CA VAL A 21 -3.15 7.10 19.31
C VAL A 21 -2.78 8.39 20.02
N GLN A 22 -2.60 8.33 21.33
CA GLN A 22 -2.12 9.48 22.09
C GLN A 22 -0.63 9.71 21.79
N GLY A 23 -0.31 10.87 21.22
CA GLY A 23 1.06 11.34 21.04
C GLY A 23 1.40 12.47 22.00
N LEU A 24 2.67 12.90 21.98
CA LEU A 24 3.20 13.96 22.85
C LEU A 24 2.48 15.32 22.67
N LYS A 25 1.92 15.57 21.47
CA LYS A 25 1.20 16.82 21.13
C LYS A 25 -0.31 16.62 20.96
N GLY A 26 -0.86 15.49 21.43
CA GLY A 26 -2.28 15.15 21.29
C GLY A 26 -2.53 13.92 20.43
N LEU A 27 -3.79 13.71 20.06
CA LEU A 27 -4.22 12.55 19.28
C LEU A 27 -3.64 12.58 17.86
N LYS A 28 -2.98 11.50 17.46
CA LYS A 28 -2.48 11.27 16.12
C LYS A 28 -3.29 10.16 15.45
N ALA A 29 -3.72 10.38 14.21
CA ALA A 29 -4.29 9.31 13.40
C ALA A 29 -3.17 8.43 12.83
N ILE A 30 -3.33 7.12 12.97
CA ILE A 30 -2.50 6.10 12.35
C ILE A 30 -3.40 5.33 11.38
N PHE A 31 -2.95 5.22 10.15
CA PHE A 31 -3.68 4.56 9.08
C PHE A 31 -2.97 3.25 8.74
N THR A 32 -3.74 2.19 8.56
CA THR A 32 -3.27 0.97 7.91
C THR A 32 -3.79 0.96 6.48
N TYR A 33 -2.88 0.73 5.56
CA TYR A 33 -3.16 0.68 4.13
C TYR A 33 -3.09 -0.77 3.64
N GLU A 34 -3.85 -1.07 2.59
CA GLU A 34 -3.75 -2.33 1.83
C GLU A 34 -3.35 -2.00 0.39
N ALA A 35 -2.24 -2.56 -0.06
CA ALA A 35 -1.89 -2.63 -1.47
C ALA A 35 -2.49 -3.89 -2.08
N ARG A 36 -3.08 -3.74 -3.26
CA ARG A 36 -3.65 -4.83 -4.06
C ARG A 36 -3.10 -4.77 -5.47
N ILE A 37 -2.77 -5.93 -6.05
CA ILE A 37 -2.42 -6.05 -7.47
C ILE A 37 -3.01 -7.33 -8.06
N LYS A 38 -3.60 -7.24 -9.26
CA LYS A 38 -4.06 -8.40 -10.02
C LYS A 38 -3.03 -8.78 -11.09
N LYS A 39 -2.58 -10.04 -11.08
CA LYS A 39 -1.62 -10.57 -12.06
C LYS A 39 -1.93 -12.04 -12.35
N LYS A 40 -1.92 -12.43 -13.63
CA LYS A 40 -2.16 -13.82 -14.09
C LYS A 40 -3.44 -14.44 -13.45
N GLY A 41 -4.52 -13.65 -13.39
CA GLY A 41 -5.81 -14.07 -12.81
C GLY A 41 -5.88 -14.14 -11.28
N ARG A 42 -4.78 -13.91 -10.56
CA ARG A 42 -4.73 -13.90 -9.09
C ARG A 42 -4.64 -12.49 -8.54
N THR A 43 -5.22 -12.29 -7.36
CA THR A 43 -5.09 -11.04 -6.59
C THR A 43 -4.09 -11.26 -5.46
N TYR A 44 -3.09 -10.39 -5.38
CA TYR A 44 -2.14 -10.35 -4.28
C TYR A 44 -2.43 -9.12 -3.42
N LYS A 45 -2.28 -9.27 -2.10
CA LYS A 45 -2.56 -8.23 -1.12
C LYS A 45 -1.45 -8.13 -0.10
N LYS A 46 -1.17 -6.90 0.36
CA LYS A 46 -0.24 -6.64 1.47
C LYS A 46 -0.73 -5.45 2.27
N GLN A 47 -0.67 -5.55 3.59
CA GLN A 47 -1.03 -4.47 4.50
C GLN A 47 0.19 -3.91 5.23
N SER A 48 0.19 -2.60 5.47
CA SER A 48 1.22 -1.90 6.25
C SER A 48 0.72 -0.51 6.67
N GLU A 49 1.28 0.03 7.74
CA GLU A 49 1.14 1.46 8.10
C GLU A 49 2.14 2.34 7.31
N ASP A 50 3.15 1.73 6.69
CA ASP A 50 4.15 2.39 5.85
C ASP A 50 3.78 2.31 4.36
N LEU A 51 3.44 3.47 3.78
CA LEU A 51 3.14 3.60 2.35
C LEU A 51 4.36 3.31 1.46
N GLY A 52 5.57 3.69 1.87
CA GLY A 52 6.79 3.46 1.10
C GLY A 52 7.10 1.97 0.98
N PHE A 53 6.91 1.22 2.06
CA PHE A 53 6.98 -0.25 2.04
C PHE A 53 6.01 -0.87 1.03
N LEU A 54 4.75 -0.42 1.01
CA LEU A 54 3.74 -0.94 0.07
C LEU A 54 4.04 -0.57 -1.39
N GLN A 55 4.54 0.63 -1.65
CA GLN A 55 4.98 1.05 -2.98
C GLN A 55 6.13 0.18 -3.48
N ASN A 56 7.14 -0.08 -2.65
CA ASN A 56 8.25 -0.97 -2.99
C ASN A 56 7.79 -2.42 -3.20
N TRP A 57 6.86 -2.90 -2.38
CA TRP A 57 6.26 -4.22 -2.58
C TRP A 57 5.51 -4.32 -3.92
N LEU A 58 4.73 -3.31 -4.31
CA LEU A 58 4.06 -3.28 -5.62
C LEU A 58 5.07 -3.28 -6.78
N LEU A 59 6.15 -2.52 -6.66
CA LEU A 59 7.22 -2.49 -7.67
C LEU A 59 7.90 -3.86 -7.82
N SER A 60 8.15 -4.58 -6.72
CA SER A 60 8.75 -5.93 -6.80
C SER A 60 7.82 -6.97 -7.44
N GLN A 61 6.49 -6.76 -7.40
CA GLN A 61 5.56 -7.62 -8.12
C GLN A 61 5.66 -7.49 -9.65
N LEU A 62 6.22 -6.39 -10.16
CA LEU A 62 6.47 -6.22 -11.60
C LEU A 62 7.70 -7.01 -12.06
N GLU A 63 8.75 -7.07 -11.22
CA GLU A 63 10.01 -7.75 -11.55
C GLU A 63 9.87 -9.28 -11.49
N ALA A 64 8.99 -9.80 -10.61
CA ALA A 64 8.72 -11.23 -10.50
C ALA A 64 7.75 -11.77 -11.58
N ALA A 65 7.74 -11.21 -12.81
CA ALA A 65 6.77 -11.53 -13.88
C ALA A 65 7.24 -12.56 -14.89
#